data_AF-A0A6P6FR97-F1
#
_entry.id   AF-A0A6P6FR97-F1
#
_cell.length_a   1.000
_cell.length_b   1.000
_cell.length_c   1.000
_cell.angle_alpha   90.00
_cell.angle_beta   90.00
_cell.angle_gamma   90.00
#
_symmetry.space_group_name_H-M   'P 1'
#
loop_
_entity.id
_entity.type
_entity.pdbx_description
1 polymer ?
#
loop_
_entity_poly.entity_id
_entity_poly.type
_entity_poly.pdbx_seq_one_letter_code
_entity_poly.pdbx_strand_id
1 'polypeptide(L)'
;MSTSTSRFLFSNGVVLHSSDTPPVTTFLEAHPGAYTTTRSHGNASYLLFWERHLKRLCQSIRILSNSNPQLLFGPRKFSHPFPSLPTNSLTWESSIRDMVHDSLSKVLEIALKERSNGEELSVTAIVTGNSEKLSENENFDEEQVSKFLDVHIHIGVYVPPVFGIGGKGELLAMVGREREVASAKHSDWEKETSGELEASFSY
;
A
#
# COMPACT_ATOMS: atom_id res chain seq x y z
N MET A 1 -19.04 -23.41 1.80
CA MET A 1 -18.85 -22.15 2.54
C MET A 1 -18.91 -21.03 1.51
N SER A 2 -19.85 -20.11 1.64
CA SER A 2 -19.90 -18.92 0.79
C SER A 2 -18.69 -18.06 1.14
N THR A 3 -17.72 -17.95 0.25
CA THR A 3 -16.62 -16.98 0.42
C THR A 3 -17.23 -15.59 0.32
N SER A 4 -17.28 -14.85 1.42
CA SER A 4 -17.69 -13.45 1.40
C SER A 4 -16.76 -12.68 0.47
N THR A 5 -17.33 -12.02 -0.54
CA THR A 5 -16.59 -11.21 -1.53
C THR A 5 -16.56 -9.73 -1.14
N SER A 6 -16.90 -9.40 0.11
CA SER A 6 -16.97 -8.02 0.59
C SER A 6 -15.61 -7.34 0.47
N ARG A 7 -15.61 -6.23 -0.26
CA ARG A 7 -14.45 -5.39 -0.49
C ARG A 7 -14.84 -3.93 -0.37
N PHE A 8 -13.97 -3.14 0.25
CA PHE A 8 -14.19 -1.74 0.51
C PHE A 8 -13.00 -0.95 0.00
N LEU A 9 -13.27 0.22 -0.57
CA LEU A 9 -12.23 1.16 -0.95
C LEU A 9 -12.59 2.53 -0.38
N PHE A 10 -11.70 3.06 0.44
CA PHE A 10 -11.72 4.46 0.83
C PHE A 10 -10.73 5.23 -0.04
N SER A 11 -11.18 6.32 -0.64
CA SER A 11 -10.38 7.19 -1.49
C SER A 11 -10.87 8.62 -1.35
N ASN A 12 -10.00 9.53 -0.90
CA ASN A 12 -10.29 10.97 -0.82
C ASN A 12 -11.63 11.33 -0.15
N GLY A 13 -11.98 10.62 0.93
CA GLY A 13 -13.22 10.85 1.68
C GLY A 13 -14.44 10.08 1.19
N VAL A 14 -14.35 9.36 0.07
CA VAL A 14 -15.42 8.53 -0.49
C VAL A 14 -15.18 7.06 -0.16
N VAL A 15 -16.23 6.35 0.28
CA VAL A 15 -16.22 4.91 0.49
C VAL A 15 -16.98 4.23 -0.65
N LEU A 16 -16.33 3.30 -1.35
CA LEU A 16 -16.93 2.39 -2.30
C LEU A 16 -17.15 1.02 -1.67
N HIS A 17 -18.27 0.38 -2.01
CA HIS A 17 -18.69 -0.93 -1.48
C HIS A 17 -18.59 -2.02 -2.55
N SER A 18 -18.61 -3.27 -2.08
CA SER A 18 -18.35 -4.55 -2.76
C SER A 18 -18.51 -4.65 -4.28
N SER A 19 -19.62 -4.17 -4.88
CA SER A 19 -19.85 -4.25 -6.33
C SER A 19 -18.94 -3.32 -7.13
N ASP A 20 -18.61 -2.17 -6.56
CA ASP A 20 -17.90 -1.08 -7.24
C ASP A 20 -16.42 -1.05 -6.84
N THR A 21 -16.03 -1.81 -5.82
CA THR A 21 -14.64 -1.92 -5.36
C THR A 21 -13.83 -2.85 -6.28
N PRO A 22 -12.76 -2.38 -6.94
CA PRO A 22 -11.91 -3.23 -7.78
C PRO A 22 -11.12 -4.27 -6.95
N PRO A 23 -10.63 -5.35 -7.59
CA PRO A 23 -9.64 -6.24 -6.97
C PRO A 23 -8.40 -5.46 -6.52
N VAL A 24 -7.68 -5.93 -5.49
CA VAL A 24 -6.50 -5.23 -4.97
C VAL A 24 -5.40 -5.06 -6.02
N THR A 25 -5.29 -5.98 -6.98
CA THR A 25 -4.35 -5.89 -8.11
C THR A 25 -4.69 -4.71 -9.02
N THR A 26 -5.93 -4.66 -9.51
CA THR A 26 -6.43 -3.55 -10.34
C THR A 26 -6.38 -2.21 -9.60
N PHE A 27 -6.65 -2.23 -8.28
CA PHE A 27 -6.50 -1.06 -7.44
C PHE A 27 -5.06 -0.54 -7.41
N LEU A 28 -4.07 -1.42 -7.20
CA LEU A 28 -2.66 -1.03 -7.18
C LEU A 28 -2.19 -0.55 -8.57
N GLU A 29 -2.61 -1.22 -9.64
CA GLU A 29 -2.30 -0.82 -11.02
C GLU A 29 -2.83 0.57 -11.37
N ALA A 30 -3.99 0.94 -10.84
CA ALA A 30 -4.63 2.22 -11.14
C ALA A 30 -4.02 3.41 -10.36
N HIS A 31 -3.28 3.15 -9.28
CA HIS A 31 -2.80 4.18 -8.35
C HIS A 31 -1.27 4.10 -8.23
N PRO A 32 -0.49 4.93 -8.94
CA PRO A 32 0.96 5.00 -8.74
C PRO A 32 1.27 5.57 -7.35
N GLY A 33 2.03 4.85 -6.54
CA GLY A 33 2.31 5.25 -5.17
C GLY A 33 3.07 4.22 -4.35
N ALA A 34 3.42 4.60 -3.12
CA ALA A 34 3.99 3.70 -2.13
C ALA A 34 2.88 2.97 -1.39
N TYR A 35 3.02 1.66 -1.16
CA TYR A 35 1.96 0.89 -0.48
C TYR A 35 2.46 -0.10 0.57
N THR A 36 1.57 -0.43 1.50
CA THR A 36 1.77 -1.49 2.49
C THR A 36 0.50 -2.31 2.64
N THR A 37 0.66 -3.60 2.89
CA THR A 37 -0.45 -4.52 3.11
C THR A 37 -0.24 -5.24 4.43
N THR A 38 -1.28 -5.30 5.24
CA THR A 38 -1.35 -6.11 6.46
C THR A 38 -2.65 -6.89 6.49
N ARG A 39 -2.83 -7.72 7.51
CA ARG A 39 -4.09 -8.40 7.79
C ARG A 39 -4.47 -8.23 9.25
N SER A 40 -5.75 -8.39 9.53
CA SER A 40 -6.25 -8.50 10.88
C SER A 40 -6.03 -9.90 11.47
N HIS A 41 -6.14 -9.97 12.79
CA HIS A 41 -6.14 -11.23 13.52
C HIS A 41 -7.08 -11.17 14.73
N GLY A 42 -7.42 -12.34 15.27
CA GLY A 42 -8.27 -12.47 16.44
C GLY A 42 -9.69 -11.96 16.15
N ASN A 43 -10.29 -12.40 15.04
CA ASN A 43 -11.62 -11.96 14.60
C ASN A 43 -11.67 -10.46 14.31
N ALA A 44 -10.70 -9.97 13.54
CA ALA A 44 -10.51 -8.57 13.18
C ALA A 44 -10.34 -7.58 14.34
N SER A 45 -9.85 -8.05 15.50
CA SER A 45 -9.67 -7.18 16.68
C SER A 45 -8.41 -6.32 16.64
N TYR A 46 -7.38 -6.73 15.90
CA TYR A 46 -6.17 -5.94 15.69
C TYR A 46 -5.50 -6.23 14.34
N LEU A 47 -4.77 -5.24 13.84
CA LEU A 47 -3.95 -5.38 12.63
C LEU A 47 -2.54 -5.84 12.99
N LEU A 48 -2.06 -6.88 12.29
CA LEU A 48 -0.74 -7.44 12.57
C LEU A 48 0.37 -6.47 12.21
N PHE A 49 1.25 -6.20 13.19
CA PHE A 49 2.46 -5.39 13.02
C PHE A 49 2.24 -4.01 12.39
N TRP A 50 1.06 -3.40 12.62
CA TRP A 50 0.63 -2.18 11.94
C TRP A 50 1.67 -1.04 11.98
N GLU A 51 2.24 -0.77 13.15
CA GLU A 51 3.29 0.24 13.31
C GLU A 51 4.52 -0.01 12.43
N ARG A 52 4.92 -1.27 12.27
CA ARG A 52 6.03 -1.65 11.40
C ARG A 52 5.66 -1.45 9.93
N HIS A 53 4.41 -1.76 9.56
CA HIS A 53 3.91 -1.56 8.21
C HIS A 53 3.84 -0.07 7.84
N LEU A 54 3.40 0.80 8.76
CA LEU A 54 3.39 2.26 8.60
C LEU A 54 4.81 2.84 8.52
N LYS A 55 5.73 2.42 9.39
CA LYS A 55 7.13 2.87 9.32
C LYS A 55 7.75 2.56 7.96
N ARG A 56 7.51 1.36 7.43
CA ARG A 56 8.00 0.94 6.12
C ARG A 56 7.34 1.72 4.97
N LEU A 57 6.08 2.09 5.12
CA LEU A 57 5.36 2.93 4.16
C LEU A 57 6.01 4.32 4.08
N CYS A 58 6.23 5.00 5.22
CA CYS A 58 6.91 6.29 5.25
C CYS A 58 8.31 6.20 4.63
N GLN A 59 9.09 5.15 4.97
CA GLN A 59 10.39 4.91 4.35
C GLN A 59 10.31 4.77 2.82
N SER A 60 9.30 4.06 2.31
CA SER A 60 9.08 3.91 0.88
C SER A 60 8.78 5.25 0.22
N ILE A 61 7.86 6.05 0.80
CA ILE A 61 7.51 7.38 0.30
C ILE A 61 8.75 8.28 0.24
N ARG A 62 9.57 8.29 1.29
CA ARG A 62 10.83 9.05 1.31
C ARG A 62 11.77 8.66 0.17
N ILE A 63 12.00 7.36 0.00
CA ILE A 63 12.90 6.85 -1.04
C ILE A 63 12.36 7.20 -2.42
N LEU A 64 11.06 7.01 -2.66
CA LEU A 64 10.47 7.35 -3.95
C LEU A 64 10.53 8.86 -4.21
N SER A 65 10.20 9.70 -3.23
CA SER A 65 10.27 11.16 -3.37
C SER A 65 11.69 11.63 -3.72
N ASN A 66 12.71 11.00 -3.14
CA ASN A 66 14.11 11.42 -3.31
C ASN A 66 14.78 10.80 -4.54
N SER A 67 14.39 9.58 -4.95
CA SER A 67 15.09 8.83 -6.00
C SER A 67 14.29 8.70 -7.29
N ASN A 68 12.98 8.47 -7.21
CA ASN A 68 12.11 8.20 -8.37
C ASN A 68 10.71 8.77 -8.16
N PRO A 69 10.56 10.11 -8.09
CA PRO A 69 9.29 10.72 -7.68
C PRO A 69 8.15 10.49 -8.68
N GLN A 70 8.47 10.18 -9.94
CA GLN A 70 7.50 9.70 -10.93
C GLN A 70 6.69 8.47 -10.49
N LEU A 71 7.24 7.63 -9.60
CA LEU A 71 6.54 6.46 -9.04
C LEU A 71 5.52 6.84 -7.96
N LEU A 72 5.59 8.05 -7.41
CA LEU A 72 4.58 8.60 -6.49
C LEU A 72 3.53 9.42 -7.23
N PHE A 73 3.93 10.26 -8.18
CA PHE A 73 3.04 11.26 -8.80
C PHE A 73 2.59 10.89 -10.22
N GLY A 74 3.00 9.72 -10.72
CA GLY A 74 2.77 9.26 -12.08
C GLY A 74 3.69 9.92 -13.12
N PRO A 75 3.58 9.51 -14.41
CA PRO A 75 4.51 9.88 -15.49
C PRO A 75 4.41 11.34 -15.99
N ARG A 76 3.88 12.28 -15.20
CA ARG A 76 3.79 13.69 -15.60
C ARG A 76 5.17 14.35 -15.60
N LYS A 77 5.39 15.25 -16.56
CA LYS A 77 6.57 16.12 -16.59
C LYS A 77 6.36 17.23 -15.57
N PHE A 78 7.10 17.19 -14.47
CA PHE A 78 7.11 18.27 -13.49
C PHE A 78 7.91 19.42 -14.07
N SER A 79 7.35 20.62 -14.03
CA SER A 79 8.05 21.85 -14.40
C SER A 79 9.18 22.19 -13.42
N HIS A 80 9.13 21.61 -12.22
CA HIS A 80 10.03 21.90 -11.10
C HIS A 80 10.59 20.63 -10.45
N PRO A 81 11.80 20.68 -9.87
CA PRO A 81 12.34 19.58 -9.08
C PRO A 81 11.43 19.24 -7.91
N PHE A 82 11.25 17.95 -7.63
CA PHE A 82 10.48 17.53 -6.47
C PHE A 82 11.18 17.88 -5.16
N PRO A 83 10.42 18.18 -4.10
CA PRO A 83 11.00 18.41 -2.79
C PRO A 83 11.62 17.10 -2.30
N SER A 84 12.89 17.15 -1.95
CA SER A 84 13.52 16.04 -1.24
C SER A 84 12.94 15.95 0.17
N LEU A 85 12.41 14.79 0.54
CA LEU A 85 11.97 14.53 1.91
C LEU A 85 13.19 14.28 2.81
N PRO A 86 13.36 15.06 3.89
CA PRO A 86 14.53 14.93 4.76
C PRO A 86 14.49 13.63 5.57
N THR A 87 15.68 13.07 5.79
CA THR A 87 15.89 11.74 6.38
C THR A 87 15.40 11.62 7.83
N ASN A 88 15.35 12.72 8.58
CA ASN A 88 15.12 12.73 10.03
C ASN A 88 13.95 13.63 10.48
N SER A 89 13.10 14.07 9.57
CA SER A 89 11.93 14.86 9.96
C SER A 89 10.81 13.95 10.44
N LEU A 90 10.42 14.13 11.70
CA LEU A 90 9.27 13.45 12.30
C LEU A 90 7.94 14.08 11.88
N THR A 91 7.96 15.33 11.39
CA THR A 91 6.77 16.14 11.12
C THR A 91 5.97 15.61 9.92
N TRP A 92 6.64 15.29 8.81
CA TRP A 92 5.95 14.72 7.65
C TRP A 92 5.62 13.24 7.88
N GLU A 93 6.46 12.49 8.62
CA GLU A 93 6.17 11.10 8.97
C GLU A 93 4.92 10.98 9.86
N SER A 94 4.77 11.84 10.87
CA SER A 94 3.56 11.89 11.69
C SER A 94 2.34 12.27 10.86
N SER A 95 2.47 13.28 10.00
CA SER A 95 1.37 13.71 9.12
C SER A 95 0.85 12.57 8.24
N ILE A 96 1.74 11.76 7.64
CA ILE A 96 1.32 10.60 6.83
C ILE A 96 0.68 9.52 7.69
N ARG A 97 1.23 9.25 8.88
CA ARG A 97 0.65 8.27 9.81
C ARG A 97 -0.77 8.65 10.20
N ASP A 98 -0.99 9.92 10.53
CA ASP A 98 -2.29 10.45 10.92
C ASP A 98 -3.29 10.35 9.75
N MET A 99 -2.89 10.76 8.53
CA MET A 99 -3.73 10.62 7.33
C MET A 99 -4.13 9.16 7.06
N VAL A 100 -3.20 8.21 7.17
CA VAL A 100 -3.47 6.79 6.97
C VAL A 100 -4.33 6.23 8.08
N HIS A 101 -4.10 6.61 9.33
CA HIS A 101 -4.90 6.20 10.48
C HIS A 101 -6.35 6.70 10.37
N ASP A 102 -6.54 7.98 10.06
CA ASP A 102 -7.86 8.61 9.91
C ASP A 102 -8.64 8.03 8.72
N SER A 103 -7.94 7.69 7.63
CA SER A 103 -8.56 7.04 6.48
C SER A 103 -8.96 5.61 6.80
N LEU A 104 -8.08 4.88 7.50
CA LEU A 104 -8.32 3.50 7.91
C LEU A 104 -9.48 3.40 8.90
N SER A 105 -9.54 4.26 9.92
CA SER A 105 -10.59 4.21 10.95
C SER A 105 -11.99 4.31 10.34
N LYS A 106 -12.18 5.24 9.39
CA LYS A 106 -13.45 5.44 8.66
C LYS A 106 -13.93 4.20 7.93
N VAL A 107 -13.04 3.52 7.20
CA VAL A 107 -13.42 2.35 6.40
C VAL A 107 -13.45 1.06 7.23
N LEU A 108 -12.63 0.97 8.26
CA LEU A 108 -12.55 -0.20 9.13
C LEU A 108 -13.86 -0.38 9.91
N GLU A 109 -14.46 0.70 10.41
CA GLU A 109 -15.77 0.63 11.08
C GLU A 109 -16.86 0.02 10.20
N ILE A 110 -16.86 0.34 8.90
CA ILE A 110 -17.82 -0.17 7.92
C ILE A 110 -17.51 -1.66 7.66
N ALA A 111 -16.25 -1.98 7.36
CA ALA A 111 -15.81 -3.34 7.08
C ALA A 111 -16.08 -4.29 8.26
N LEU A 112 -15.92 -3.83 9.50
CA LEU A 112 -16.20 -4.62 10.70
C LEU A 112 -17.69 -4.91 10.91
N LYS A 113 -18.60 -4.03 10.44
CA LYS A 113 -20.05 -4.24 10.51
C LYS A 113 -20.55 -5.20 9.45
N GLU A 114 -19.95 -5.16 8.26
CA GLU A 114 -20.41 -5.94 7.10
C GLU A 114 -19.76 -7.32 6.97
N ARG A 115 -18.63 -7.57 7.64
CA ARG A 115 -17.97 -8.89 7.62
C ARG A 115 -18.76 -9.94 8.40
N SER A 116 -18.60 -11.21 8.03
CA SER A 116 -19.13 -12.32 8.82
C SER A 116 -18.24 -12.59 10.03
N ASN A 117 -18.82 -13.12 11.11
CA ASN A 117 -18.06 -13.49 12.29
C ASN A 117 -17.04 -14.60 11.96
N GLY A 118 -15.80 -14.45 12.44
CA GLY A 118 -14.67 -15.33 12.13
C GLY A 118 -13.89 -14.97 10.86
N GLU A 119 -14.39 -14.03 10.03
CA GLU A 119 -13.63 -13.51 8.89
C GLU A 119 -12.60 -12.48 9.34
N GLU A 120 -11.37 -12.62 8.84
CA GLU A 120 -10.33 -11.61 8.98
C GLU A 120 -10.38 -10.65 7.78
N LEU A 121 -9.64 -9.55 7.86
CA LEU A 121 -9.55 -8.51 6.85
C LEU A 121 -8.10 -8.42 6.34
N SER A 122 -7.92 -8.30 5.03
CA SER A 122 -6.69 -7.79 4.42
C SER A 122 -6.83 -6.28 4.22
N VAL A 123 -5.86 -5.51 4.69
CA VAL A 123 -5.84 -4.04 4.58
C VAL A 123 -4.64 -3.64 3.74
N THR A 124 -4.87 -2.95 2.63
CA THR A 124 -3.83 -2.34 1.80
C THR A 124 -3.98 -0.84 1.83
N ALA A 125 -2.96 -0.14 2.32
CA ALA A 125 -2.88 1.31 2.28
C ALA A 125 -1.88 1.72 1.19
N ILE A 126 -2.28 2.64 0.32
CA ILE A 126 -1.41 3.27 -0.67
C ILE A 126 -1.44 4.78 -0.50
N VAL A 127 -0.27 5.39 -0.62
CA VAL A 127 -0.07 6.83 -0.61
C VAL A 127 0.45 7.24 -1.98
N THR A 128 -0.31 8.10 -2.64
CA THR A 128 -0.03 8.60 -3.99
C THR A 128 0.27 10.09 -3.92
N GLY A 129 0.96 10.59 -4.93
CA GLY A 129 1.26 12.01 -5.08
C GLY A 129 0.20 12.71 -5.92
N ASN A 130 -0.34 13.81 -5.41
CA ASN A 130 -1.30 14.65 -6.10
C ASN A 130 -0.59 15.76 -6.88
N SER A 131 -0.36 15.52 -8.18
CA SER A 131 0.32 16.49 -9.06
C SER A 131 -0.43 17.80 -9.28
N GLU A 132 -1.75 17.81 -9.12
CA GLU A 132 -2.57 19.02 -9.29
C GLU A 132 -2.33 19.97 -8.13
N LYS A 133 -2.44 19.45 -6.89
CA LYS A 133 -2.12 20.20 -5.66
C LYS A 133 -0.67 20.67 -5.60
N LEU A 134 0.24 19.91 -6.21
CA LEU A 134 1.67 20.26 -6.29
C LEU A 134 1.93 21.49 -7.17
N SER A 135 1.18 21.65 -8.26
CA SER A 135 1.37 22.77 -9.19
C SER A 135 0.86 24.12 -8.66
N GLU A 136 0.00 24.10 -7.65
CA GLU A 136 -0.63 25.29 -7.07
C GLU A 136 0.20 25.96 -5.97
N ASN A 137 1.27 25.32 -5.49
CA ASN A 137 1.99 25.76 -4.29
C ASN A 137 3.49 25.90 -4.57
N GLU A 138 3.97 27.15 -4.68
CA GLU A 138 5.35 27.47 -5.06
C GLU A 138 6.35 27.35 -3.90
N ASN A 139 5.87 27.25 -2.65
CA ASN A 139 6.72 27.24 -1.46
C ASN A 139 6.55 25.93 -0.66
N PHE A 140 7.63 25.15 -0.60
CA PHE A 140 7.65 23.84 0.04
C PHE A 140 8.13 23.93 1.48
N ASP A 141 7.22 23.63 2.41
CA ASP A 141 7.52 23.41 3.82
C ASP A 141 7.13 21.97 4.20
N GLU A 142 7.84 21.37 5.14
CA GLU A 142 7.63 19.97 5.58
C GLU A 142 6.20 19.75 6.08
N GLU A 143 5.60 20.77 6.69
CA GLU A 143 4.21 20.75 7.14
C GLU A 143 3.20 20.65 5.98
N GLN A 144 3.62 21.02 4.77
CA GLN A 144 2.77 21.02 3.58
C GLN A 144 2.84 19.71 2.79
N VAL A 145 3.75 18.79 3.14
CA VAL A 145 3.92 17.49 2.44
C VAL A 145 2.59 16.73 2.34
N SER A 146 1.80 16.74 3.41
CA SER A 146 0.47 16.11 3.47
C SER A 146 -0.51 16.65 2.44
N LYS A 147 -0.36 17.91 2.00
CA LYS A 147 -1.25 18.52 1.00
C LYS A 147 -1.05 17.95 -0.39
N PHE A 148 0.15 17.47 -0.69
CA PHE A 148 0.48 16.93 -2.02
C PHE A 148 0.32 15.42 -2.09
N LEU A 149 -0.23 14.79 -1.05
CA LEU A 149 -0.41 13.35 -0.97
C LEU A 149 -1.89 13.03 -0.86
N ASP A 150 -2.29 11.93 -1.50
CA ASP A 150 -3.59 11.31 -1.33
C ASP A 150 -3.41 9.91 -0.73
N VAL A 151 -4.38 9.51 0.10
CA VAL A 151 -4.39 8.20 0.78
C VAL A 151 -5.59 7.40 0.31
N HIS A 152 -5.32 6.16 -0.08
CA HIS A 152 -6.35 5.20 -0.45
C HIS A 152 -6.20 3.92 0.38
N ILE A 153 -7.32 3.44 0.94
CA ILE A 153 -7.36 2.24 1.77
C ILE A 153 -8.27 1.21 1.11
N HIS A 154 -7.70 0.08 0.72
CA HIS A 154 -8.44 -1.08 0.24
C HIS A 154 -8.55 -2.11 1.35
N ILE A 155 -9.78 -2.55 1.65
CA ILE A 155 -10.06 -3.64 2.57
C ILE A 155 -10.73 -4.78 1.79
N GLY A 156 -10.23 -5.99 1.98
CA GLY A 156 -10.87 -7.21 1.49
C GLY A 156 -11.03 -8.23 2.61
N VAL A 157 -11.96 -9.16 2.46
CA VAL A 157 -12.03 -10.33 3.34
C VAL A 157 -10.79 -11.19 3.14
N TYR A 158 -10.16 -11.59 4.24
CA TYR A 158 -9.05 -12.52 4.27
C TYR A 158 -9.48 -13.78 5.02
N VAL A 159 -9.40 -14.91 4.34
CA VAL A 159 -9.56 -16.22 4.96
C VAL A 159 -8.16 -16.77 5.23
N PRO A 160 -7.73 -16.90 6.50
CA PRO A 160 -6.44 -17.50 6.80
C PRO A 160 -6.35 -18.89 6.16
N PRO A 161 -5.27 -19.18 5.41
CA PRO A 161 -5.04 -20.55 4.95
C PRO A 161 -4.99 -21.45 6.19
N VAL A 162 -5.86 -22.45 6.23
CA VAL A 162 -5.91 -23.41 7.34
C VAL A 162 -4.68 -24.31 7.21
N PHE A 163 -3.60 -23.93 7.88
CA PHE A 163 -2.46 -24.82 8.04
C PHE A 163 -2.83 -25.90 9.07
N GLY A 164 -2.79 -27.18 8.68
CA GLY A 164 -2.76 -28.30 9.62
C GLY A 164 -4.00 -29.18 9.76
N ILE A 165 -5.06 -29.07 8.94
CA ILE A 165 -6.09 -30.12 8.90
C ILE A 165 -5.55 -31.28 8.07
N GLY A 166 -4.91 -32.24 8.75
CA GLY A 166 -4.32 -33.43 8.15
C GLY A 166 -2.79 -33.41 8.20
N GLY A 167 -2.24 -33.59 9.41
CA GLY A 167 -0.84 -33.88 9.74
C GLY A 167 0.19 -33.75 8.61
N LYS A 168 0.68 -32.52 8.37
CA LYS A 168 1.99 -32.13 7.78
C LYS A 168 1.98 -30.62 7.48
N GLY A 169 1.61 -29.82 8.48
CA GLY A 169 1.53 -28.35 8.37
C GLY A 169 2.82 -27.61 8.75
N GLU A 170 3.91 -28.34 8.97
CA GLU A 170 5.24 -27.77 9.26
C GLU A 170 6.05 -27.68 7.96
N LEU A 171 5.72 -26.72 7.12
CA LEU A 171 6.61 -26.29 6.03
C LEU A 171 7.03 -24.85 6.31
N LEU A 172 8.07 -24.75 7.16
CA LEU A 172 9.21 -23.85 7.02
C LEU A 172 8.96 -22.56 6.24
N ALA A 173 8.87 -21.44 6.96
CA ALA A 173 9.35 -20.18 6.40
C ALA A 173 10.88 -20.25 6.35
N MET A 174 11.43 -20.71 5.22
CA MET A 174 12.86 -20.64 4.98
C MET A 174 13.20 -19.17 4.66
N VAL A 175 13.82 -18.48 5.62
CA VAL A 175 14.48 -17.20 5.35
C VAL A 175 15.65 -17.53 4.43
N GLY A 176 15.49 -17.27 3.12
CA GLY A 176 16.61 -17.29 2.20
C GLY A 176 17.65 -16.28 2.68
N ARG A 177 18.90 -16.73 2.90
CA ARG A 177 20.04 -15.81 2.99
C ARG A 177 20.12 -15.02 1.69
N GLU A 178 20.44 -13.73 1.78
CA GLU A 178 20.82 -12.87 0.65
C GLU A 178 19.73 -12.45 -0.34
N ARG A 179 18.54 -12.04 0.14
CA ARG A 179 17.78 -11.04 -0.62
C ARG A 179 18.10 -9.66 -0.06
N GLU A 180 18.63 -8.76 -0.89
CA GLU A 180 18.58 -7.33 -0.56
C GLU A 180 17.14 -6.99 -0.22
N VAL A 181 16.91 -6.50 1.00
CA VAL A 181 15.58 -6.08 1.42
C VAL A 181 15.20 -4.92 0.50
N ALA A 182 14.14 -5.10 -0.30
CA ALA A 182 13.63 -4.04 -1.16
C ALA A 182 13.41 -2.78 -0.31
N SER A 183 14.23 -1.76 -0.56
CA SER A 183 14.30 -0.55 0.25
C SER A 183 12.99 0.26 0.19
N ALA A 184 12.24 0.13 -0.90
CA ALA A 184 10.93 0.74 -1.09
C ALA A 184 9.93 -0.24 -1.73
N LYS A 185 8.64 -0.09 -1.40
CA LYS A 185 7.54 -0.82 -2.05
C LYS A 185 6.63 0.18 -2.77
N HIS A 186 6.54 0.09 -4.09
CA HIS A 186 5.70 0.94 -4.94
C HIS A 186 4.78 0.11 -5.85
N SER A 187 3.69 0.70 -6.31
CA SER A 187 2.61 0.02 -7.03
C SER A 187 2.84 -0.18 -8.53
N ASP A 188 3.88 0.42 -9.14
CA ASP A 188 4.28 0.06 -10.51
C ASP A 188 4.64 -1.43 -10.58
N TRP A 189 3.68 -2.20 -11.08
CA TRP A 189 3.82 -3.61 -11.40
C TRP A 189 4.36 -3.67 -12.84
N GLU A 190 5.67 -3.90 -13.00
CA GLU A 190 6.25 -4.05 -14.32
C GLU A 190 5.60 -5.23 -15.06
N LYS A 191 5.13 -4.94 -16.28
CA LYS A 191 4.74 -5.93 -17.28
C LYS A 191 5.99 -6.60 -17.85
N GLU A 192 6.79 -7.27 -17.04
CA GLU A 192 7.87 -8.10 -17.57
C GLU A 192 7.32 -9.50 -17.83
N THR A 193 6.61 -9.66 -18.94
CA THR A 193 6.31 -10.96 -19.52
C THR A 193 6.17 -10.85 -21.04
N SER A 194 7.27 -10.51 -21.69
CA SER A 194 7.50 -10.85 -23.10
C SER A 194 8.93 -10.47 -23.48
N GLY A 195 9.84 -11.42 -23.30
CA GLY A 195 11.21 -11.37 -23.77
C GLY A 195 11.69 -12.81 -23.84
N GLU A 196 11.39 -13.49 -24.94
CA GLU A 196 11.87 -14.83 -25.25
C GLU A 196 13.38 -14.92 -25.02
N LEU A 197 13.76 -15.94 -24.24
CA LEU A 197 15.11 -16.42 -24.09
C LEU A 197 15.56 -17.02 -25.43
N GLU A 198 16.23 -16.24 -26.29
CA GLU A 198 17.21 -16.83 -27.19
C GLU A 198 18.56 -16.90 -26.47
N ALA A 199 18.80 -18.06 -25.87
CA ALA A 199 20.11 -18.49 -25.44
C ALA A 199 20.96 -18.82 -26.68
N SER A 200 21.83 -17.89 -27.09
CA SER A 200 22.94 -18.21 -28.00
C SER A 200 24.18 -18.53 -27.16
N PHE A 201 24.42 -19.82 -26.94
CA PHE A 201 25.75 -20.34 -26.59
C PHE A 201 26.68 -20.14 -27.80
N SER A 202 27.90 -19.66 -27.56
CA SER A 202 29.01 -19.78 -28.51
C SER A 202 30.19 -20.40 -27.75
N TYR A 203 30.78 -21.41 -28.40
CA TYR A 203 31.88 -22.28 -27.94
C TYR A 203 33.15 -21.52 -27.57
#